data_AF-A0A0F9ALX1-F1
#
_entry.id   AF-A0A0F9ALX1-F1
#
_cell.length_a   1.000
_cell.length_b   1.000
_cell.length_c   1.000
_cell.angle_alpha   90.00
_cell.angle_beta   90.00
_cell.angle_gamma   90.00
#
_symmetry.space_group_name_H-M   'P 1'
#
loop_
_entity.id
_entity.type
_entity.pdbx_description
1 polymer ?
#
loop_
_entity_poly.entity_id
_entity_poly.type
_entity_poly.pdbx_seq_one_letter_code
_entity_poly.pdbx_strand_id
1 'polypeptide(L)'
;GMAVSSNDWNFSGDHNRTIEFWIWANLSIQEANEFLDFNDTGTGNDIFSVNGIDTDIGGTGTVNHTGARFRIWTGNKQILSIADLTLNVGNFYIGNSLTVTNNGKITVNGQIYTDWVTTNWINASGSTLTVGNELFQASGRDGNLVASATGNTIIYNESADQEVRDPVNGEYYNLVLAGSANKTLWDDIKVLNDLTIASTLNSANYDIEVGGDWTNTNTFVEGTGTVTINGTASQTITNSTGELFNNLAINKASDTLVLGGDVMVSGTLDLISGDVRTGSSTLTLGVSGATIGTLNHTSGTINGYFERWVNAAATAYLFPVGTVSDYRPASVTFNNVPSGSLITRFNASSPGTSGLPLDDAGVDVNNTFVEGFWEFDKSNGLNSSDY
;
A
#
# COMPACT_ATOMS: atom_id res chain seq x y z
N GLY A 1 17.90 46.80 3.09
CA GLY A 1 18.55 45.56 3.55
C GLY A 1 18.81 45.70 5.03
N MET A 2 18.01 45.04 5.86
CA MET A 2 18.23 44.96 7.30
C MET A 2 18.54 43.48 7.56
N ALA A 3 19.82 43.17 7.75
CA ALA A 3 20.22 41.90 8.34
C ALA A 3 19.94 42.04 9.84
N VAL A 4 18.93 41.33 10.33
CA VAL A 4 18.59 41.32 11.75
C VAL A 4 19.01 39.97 12.29
N SER A 5 20.06 39.97 13.11
CA SER A 5 20.45 38.81 13.90
C SER A 5 19.34 38.50 14.89
N SER A 6 18.96 37.22 14.93
CA SER A 6 18.04 36.59 15.89
C SER A 6 18.10 37.24 17.26
N ASN A 7 16.98 37.81 17.70
CA ASN A 7 16.47 37.80 19.07
C ASN A 7 15.05 38.41 19.04
N ASP A 8 14.06 37.53 19.23
CA ASP A 8 12.69 37.74 19.69
C ASP A 8 11.87 38.88 19.05
N TRP A 9 11.06 38.52 18.05
CA TRP A 9 9.89 39.30 17.67
C TRP A 9 8.65 38.64 18.26
N ASN A 10 8.00 39.32 19.21
CA ASN A 10 6.71 38.91 19.76
C ASN A 10 5.65 39.88 19.21
N PHE A 11 4.90 39.47 18.19
CA PHE A 11 3.76 40.23 17.67
C PHE A 11 2.48 39.62 18.23
N SER A 12 1.79 40.35 19.12
CA SER A 12 0.45 39.98 19.60
C SER A 12 -0.54 41.08 19.23
N GLY A 13 -1.54 40.76 18.40
CA GLY A 13 -2.67 41.65 18.09
C GLY A 13 -3.62 41.05 17.06
N ASP A 14 -4.92 41.33 17.19
CA ASP A 14 -5.92 41.05 16.13
C ASP A 14 -5.60 41.92 14.90
N HIS A 15 -4.89 41.36 13.92
CA HIS A 15 -4.53 42.07 12.71
C HIS A 15 -5.51 41.75 11.58
N ASN A 16 -6.41 42.68 11.29
CA ASN A 16 -7.29 42.64 10.12
C ASN A 16 -6.54 43.04 8.82
N ARG A 17 -5.22 42.72 8.74
CA ARG A 17 -4.28 43.06 7.66
C ARG A 17 -3.29 41.91 7.51
N THR A 18 -2.97 41.52 6.27
CA THR A 18 -1.92 40.53 5.96
C THR A 18 -0.59 40.94 6.59
N ILE A 19 -0.03 40.09 7.42
CA ILE A 19 1.37 40.18 7.87
C ILE A 19 2.20 39.23 7.01
N GLU A 20 3.27 39.77 6.41
CA GLU A 20 4.25 38.98 5.65
C GLU A 20 5.59 38.94 6.37
N PHE A 21 6.05 37.74 6.72
CA PHE A 21 7.40 37.53 7.26
C PHE A 21 8.31 36.97 6.17
N TRP A 22 9.46 37.63 5.98
CA TRP A 22 10.47 37.24 5.00
C TRP A 22 11.73 36.76 5.71
N ILE A 23 12.02 35.46 5.59
CA ILE A 23 13.25 34.88 6.12
C ILE A 23 14.25 34.72 4.97
N TRP A 24 15.42 35.36 5.10
CA TRP A 24 16.51 35.36 4.12
C TRP A 24 17.75 34.60 4.64
N ALA A 25 17.57 33.76 5.67
CA ALA A 25 18.58 32.93 6.32
C ALA A 25 18.03 31.52 6.60
N ASN A 26 18.84 30.60 7.12
CA ASN A 26 18.38 29.28 7.53
C ASN A 26 17.26 29.38 8.58
N LEU A 27 16.22 28.57 8.41
CA LEU A 27 15.13 28.41 9.38
C LEU A 27 15.39 27.16 10.22
N SER A 28 15.58 27.33 11.53
CA SER A 28 15.68 26.23 12.49
C SER A 28 14.61 26.39 13.56
N ILE A 29 13.84 25.34 13.84
CA ILE A 29 12.83 25.27 14.91
C ILE A 29 13.40 24.34 16.00
N GLN A 30 13.36 24.67 17.30
CA GLN A 30 13.76 23.76 18.39
C GLN A 30 12.60 23.61 19.38
N GLU A 31 12.49 22.46 20.06
CA GLU A 31 11.35 22.19 20.93
C GLU A 31 11.24 23.14 22.14
N ALA A 32 9.98 23.43 22.48
CA ALA A 32 9.45 24.15 23.64
C ALA A 32 9.76 25.66 23.71
N ASN A 33 8.82 26.46 23.20
CA ASN A 33 8.63 27.88 23.51
C ASN A 33 9.76 28.88 23.22
N GLU A 34 10.89 28.47 22.65
CA GLU A 34 11.97 29.41 22.31
C GLU A 34 12.53 29.12 20.91
N PHE A 35 12.50 30.17 20.07
CA PHE A 35 12.95 30.24 18.67
C PHE A 35 11.99 29.78 17.56
N LEU A 36 10.70 30.11 17.74
CA LEU A 36 9.81 30.85 16.82
C LEU A 36 8.38 30.70 17.34
N ASP A 37 8.13 31.09 18.59
CA ASP A 37 6.77 31.24 19.12
C ASP A 37 6.17 32.53 18.54
N PHE A 38 5.86 32.54 17.25
CA PHE A 38 4.71 33.34 16.83
C PHE A 38 3.50 32.55 17.29
N ASN A 39 3.10 32.78 18.54
CA ASN A 39 1.72 32.56 18.99
C ASN A 39 0.79 33.54 18.24
N ASP A 40 0.92 33.61 16.92
CA ASP A 40 0.06 34.35 16.04
C ASP A 40 -0.96 33.35 15.52
N THR A 41 -2.09 33.29 16.23
CA THR A 41 -3.33 32.73 15.73
C THR A 41 -3.86 33.63 14.60
N GLY A 42 -3.11 33.71 13.50
CA GLY A 42 -3.45 34.50 12.33
C GLY A 42 -4.58 33.82 11.57
N THR A 43 -5.73 34.48 11.46
CA THR A 43 -6.85 33.99 10.66
C THR A 43 -6.85 34.66 9.29
N GLY A 44 -6.89 33.83 8.24
CA GLY A 44 -7.56 34.18 6.99
C GLY A 44 -6.78 34.91 5.90
N ASN A 45 -5.52 35.34 6.06
CA ASN A 45 -4.69 35.85 4.95
C ASN A 45 -3.16 35.96 5.18
N ASP A 46 -2.63 35.59 6.35
CA ASP A 46 -1.19 35.79 6.66
C ASP A 46 -0.27 34.89 5.83
N ILE A 47 0.95 35.37 5.61
CA ILE A 47 1.93 34.70 4.75
C ILE A 47 3.26 34.55 5.51
N PHE A 48 3.66 33.31 5.72
CA PHE A 48 5.00 32.96 6.18
C PHE A 48 5.84 32.53 4.99
N SER A 49 6.92 33.26 4.67
CA SER A 49 7.74 32.93 3.50
C SER A 49 9.22 32.69 3.82
N VAL A 50 9.76 31.61 3.27
CA VAL A 50 11.19 31.28 3.29
C VAL A 50 11.77 31.57 1.90
N ASN A 51 12.35 32.76 1.74
CA ASN A 51 12.72 33.34 0.44
C ASN A 51 14.22 33.65 0.31
N GLY A 52 15.05 33.12 1.19
CA GLY A 52 16.48 33.14 0.94
C GLY A 52 16.88 32.14 -0.15
N ILE A 53 17.94 32.45 -0.89
CA ILE A 53 18.63 31.48 -1.75
C ILE A 53 19.55 30.67 -0.84
N ASP A 54 19.59 29.34 -1.01
CA ASP A 54 20.39 28.41 -0.19
C ASP A 54 20.07 28.44 1.31
N THR A 55 18.82 28.75 1.67
CA THR A 55 18.37 28.66 3.06
C THR A 55 17.75 27.32 3.35
N ASP A 56 18.27 26.61 4.34
CA ASP A 56 17.73 25.33 4.76
C ASP A 56 16.59 25.49 5.78
N ILE A 57 15.72 24.49 5.85
CA ILE A 57 14.63 24.36 6.83
C ILE A 57 15.00 23.19 7.74
N GLY A 58 14.98 23.34 9.06
CA GLY A 58 15.36 22.23 9.94
C GLY A 58 14.90 22.37 11.39
N GLY A 59 15.33 21.39 12.19
CA GLY A 59 15.04 21.31 13.61
C GLY A 59 13.69 20.64 13.93
N THR A 60 13.26 20.71 15.18
CA THR A 60 12.15 19.95 15.73
C THR A 60 11.05 20.87 16.26
N GLY A 61 9.78 20.59 15.98
CA GLY A 61 8.66 21.32 16.58
C GLY A 61 7.48 21.57 15.65
N THR A 62 6.55 22.41 16.12
CA THR A 62 5.28 22.66 15.44
C THR A 62 5.12 24.14 15.09
N VAL A 63 4.71 24.42 13.86
CA VAL A 63 4.29 25.74 13.37
C VAL A 63 2.77 25.77 13.33
N ASN A 64 2.13 26.65 14.11
CA ASN A 64 0.68 26.76 14.24
C ASN A 64 0.15 28.06 13.62
N HIS A 65 -0.22 28.03 12.35
CA HIS A 65 -0.84 29.15 11.64
C HIS A 65 -2.03 28.67 10.78
N THR A 66 -3.04 28.13 11.45
CA THR A 66 -4.24 27.57 10.81
C THR A 66 -4.91 28.63 9.92
N GLY A 67 -4.91 28.40 8.61
CA GLY A 67 -5.48 29.32 7.61
C GLY A 67 -4.49 30.29 6.95
N ALA A 68 -3.25 30.39 7.45
CA ALA A 68 -2.18 31.16 6.81
C ALA A 68 -1.47 30.34 5.71
N ARG A 69 -0.76 31.02 4.82
CA ARG A 69 0.02 30.39 3.75
C ARG A 69 1.49 30.27 4.15
N PHE A 70 2.05 29.07 4.07
CA PHE A 70 3.49 28.85 4.05
C PHE A 70 3.99 28.93 2.61
N ARG A 71 5.08 29.65 2.32
CA ARG A 71 5.52 29.92 0.94
C ARG A 71 7.03 29.74 0.75
N ILE A 72 7.41 29.07 -0.34
CA ILE A 72 8.78 29.02 -0.88
C ILE A 72 8.75 29.59 -2.30
N TRP A 73 9.22 30.83 -2.52
CA TRP A 73 9.09 31.54 -3.81
C TRP A 73 10.42 31.70 -4.56
N THR A 74 11.53 31.49 -3.87
CA THR A 74 12.86 31.72 -4.44
C THR A 74 13.85 30.73 -3.86
N GLY A 75 14.74 30.21 -4.70
CA GLY A 75 15.77 29.25 -4.32
C GLY A 75 15.21 27.88 -3.95
N ASN A 76 15.95 26.84 -4.32
CA ASN A 76 15.68 25.49 -3.82
C ASN A 76 15.82 25.47 -2.29
N LYS A 77 15.16 24.50 -1.64
CA LYS A 77 15.19 24.34 -0.18
C LYS A 77 15.53 22.90 0.17
N GLN A 78 16.41 22.73 1.16
CA GLN A 78 16.58 21.45 1.84
C GLN A 78 15.82 21.53 3.16
N ILE A 79 14.96 20.55 3.42
CA ILE A 79 14.57 20.21 4.78
C ILE A 79 15.66 19.27 5.30
N LEU A 80 16.36 19.69 6.35
CA LEU A 80 17.54 19.00 6.88
C LEU A 80 17.17 17.65 7.47
N SER A 81 18.13 16.72 7.54
CA SER A 81 17.90 15.39 8.09
C SER A 81 17.60 15.37 9.59
N ILE A 82 17.95 16.44 10.30
CA ILE A 82 17.59 16.64 11.70
C ILE A 82 16.13 17.12 11.88
N ALA A 83 15.41 17.39 10.79
CA ALA A 83 14.08 17.94 10.88
C ALA A 83 13.08 16.91 11.44
N ASP A 84 12.29 17.32 12.42
CA ASP A 84 11.04 16.67 12.81
C ASP A 84 9.99 17.75 13.02
N LEU A 85 9.37 18.16 11.91
CA LEU A 85 8.53 19.36 11.84
C LEU A 85 7.06 19.01 11.63
N THR A 86 6.17 19.76 12.29
CA THR A 86 4.73 19.74 12.00
C THR A 86 4.26 21.12 11.59
N LEU A 87 3.72 21.26 10.39
CA LEU A 87 3.20 22.51 9.84
C LEU A 87 1.67 22.48 9.84
N ASN A 88 1.07 23.10 10.85
CA ASN A 88 -0.36 23.37 10.95
C ASN A 88 -0.66 24.70 10.24
N VAL A 89 -0.56 24.69 8.92
CA VAL A 89 -0.80 25.86 8.06
C VAL A 89 -2.06 25.65 7.22
N GLY A 90 -2.63 26.72 6.66
CA GLY A 90 -3.72 26.59 5.69
C GLY A 90 -3.25 25.87 4.43
N ASN A 91 -2.26 26.46 3.75
CA ASN A 91 -1.67 25.89 2.53
C ASN A 91 -0.14 26.07 2.56
N PHE A 92 0.59 25.09 2.05
CA PHE A 92 2.02 25.17 1.77
C PHE A 92 2.21 25.33 0.27
N TYR A 93 2.71 26.47 -0.19
CA TYR A 93 2.97 26.70 -1.60
C TYR A 93 4.46 26.66 -1.95
N ILE A 94 4.75 26.09 -3.12
CA ILE A 94 6.08 26.07 -3.74
C ILE A 94 5.98 26.71 -5.13
N GLY A 95 6.77 27.76 -5.32
CA GLY A 95 6.85 28.51 -6.56
C GLY A 95 7.37 27.70 -7.75
N ASN A 96 7.24 28.29 -8.94
CA ASN A 96 7.64 27.70 -10.21
C ASN A 96 9.13 27.30 -10.26
N SER A 97 9.42 26.13 -10.83
CA SER A 97 10.78 25.64 -11.10
C SER A 97 11.67 25.56 -9.84
N LEU A 98 11.06 25.39 -8.67
CA LEU A 98 11.76 25.19 -7.42
C LEU A 98 11.76 23.71 -7.04
N THR A 99 12.80 23.31 -6.31
CA THR A 99 12.90 21.99 -5.71
C THR A 99 12.96 22.11 -4.19
N VAL A 100 12.07 21.38 -3.52
CA VAL A 100 12.13 21.14 -2.08
C VAL A 100 12.57 19.69 -1.87
N THR A 101 13.72 19.50 -1.22
CA THR A 101 14.22 18.17 -0.87
C THR A 101 14.04 17.93 0.61
N ASN A 102 13.18 16.97 0.96
CA ASN A 102 13.02 16.51 2.33
C ASN A 102 14.08 15.45 2.67
N ASN A 103 14.96 15.73 3.62
CA ASN A 103 15.92 14.75 4.15
C ASN A 103 15.55 14.29 5.56
N GLY A 104 14.52 14.86 6.19
CA GLY A 104 14.10 14.58 7.56
C GLY A 104 12.65 14.11 7.63
N LYS A 105 11.97 14.44 8.72
CA LYS A 105 10.54 14.20 8.92
C LYS A 105 9.79 15.52 8.90
N ILE A 106 8.75 15.58 8.06
CA ILE A 106 7.86 16.73 8.00
C ILE A 106 6.41 16.27 7.85
N THR A 107 5.54 16.85 8.67
CA THR A 107 4.09 16.76 8.55
C THR A 107 3.56 18.10 8.04
N VAL A 108 2.76 18.09 6.99
CA VAL A 108 2.06 19.29 6.49
C VAL A 108 0.57 19.01 6.55
N ASN A 109 -0.14 19.68 7.45
CA ASN A 109 -1.57 19.47 7.66
C ASN A 109 -2.45 20.33 6.74
N GLY A 110 -1.87 21.36 6.11
CA GLY A 110 -2.49 22.08 5.00
C GLY A 110 -2.16 21.43 3.65
N GLN A 111 -2.89 21.83 2.60
CA GLN A 111 -2.61 21.36 1.25
C GLN A 111 -1.21 21.78 0.80
N ILE A 112 -0.45 20.88 0.19
CA ILE A 112 0.79 21.24 -0.49
C ILE A 112 0.46 21.62 -1.93
N TYR A 113 0.70 22.87 -2.31
CA TYR A 113 0.53 23.40 -3.65
C TYR A 113 1.88 23.54 -4.36
N THR A 114 1.92 23.09 -5.60
CA THR A 114 3.01 23.37 -6.53
C THR A 114 2.45 24.20 -7.68
N ASP A 115 3.17 25.26 -8.06
CA ASP A 115 2.64 26.20 -9.05
C ASP A 115 2.71 25.64 -10.49
N TRP A 116 3.61 24.69 -10.80
CA TRP A 116 3.85 24.18 -12.16
C TRP A 116 4.52 22.78 -12.22
N VAL A 117 4.43 22.10 -13.37
CA VAL A 117 5.07 20.80 -13.71
C VAL A 117 6.60 20.77 -13.59
N THR A 118 7.24 21.92 -13.43
CA THR A 118 8.70 22.01 -13.25
C THR A 118 9.12 22.08 -11.79
N THR A 119 8.16 22.22 -10.87
CA THR A 119 8.38 22.23 -9.43
C THR A 119 8.51 20.79 -8.92
N ASN A 120 9.47 20.53 -8.04
CA ASN A 120 9.74 19.19 -7.53
C ASN A 120 9.64 19.15 -6.00
N TRP A 121 8.93 18.16 -5.48
CA TRP A 121 9.12 17.67 -4.12
C TRP A 121 9.91 16.37 -4.18
N ILE A 122 11.07 16.32 -3.50
CA ILE A 122 11.89 15.11 -3.39
C ILE A 122 11.85 14.62 -1.96
N ASN A 123 11.32 13.43 -1.72
CA ASN A 123 11.46 12.74 -0.43
C ASN A 123 12.72 11.86 -0.49
N ALA A 124 13.79 12.30 0.16
CA ALA A 124 15.10 11.68 0.08
C ALA A 124 15.19 10.36 0.86
N SER A 125 16.34 9.68 0.79
CA SER A 125 16.52 8.39 1.47
C SER A 125 16.27 8.52 2.98
N GLY A 126 15.44 7.61 3.51
CA GLY A 126 15.11 7.55 4.94
C GLY A 126 14.23 8.68 5.47
N SER A 127 13.75 9.59 4.60
CA SER A 127 12.92 10.73 5.01
C SER A 127 11.44 10.40 5.03
N THR A 128 10.65 11.15 5.81
CA THR A 128 9.20 10.97 5.93
C THR A 128 8.47 12.26 5.58
N LEU A 129 7.53 12.19 4.65
CA LEU A 129 6.52 13.23 4.43
C LEU A 129 5.15 12.69 4.86
N THR A 130 4.51 13.38 5.79
CA THR A 130 3.09 13.17 6.15
C THR A 130 2.24 14.30 5.60
N VAL A 131 1.23 13.97 4.80
CA VAL A 131 0.32 14.92 4.18
C VAL A 131 -1.06 14.80 4.81
N GLY A 132 -1.45 15.82 5.60
CA GLY A 132 -2.74 15.88 6.28
C GLY A 132 -3.88 16.46 5.44
N ASN A 133 -3.60 16.84 4.19
CA ASN A 133 -4.56 17.33 3.19
C ASN A 133 -4.10 16.93 1.76
N GLU A 134 -4.62 17.49 0.67
CA GLU A 134 -4.20 17.07 -0.67
C GLU A 134 -2.71 17.34 -0.95
N LEU A 135 -2.08 16.42 -1.68
CA LEU A 135 -0.72 16.56 -2.20
C LEU A 135 -0.76 17.02 -3.65
N PHE A 136 -0.47 18.30 -3.85
CA PHE A 136 -0.61 19.03 -5.12
C PHE A 136 -2.08 19.27 -5.51
N GLN A 137 -2.28 20.12 -6.51
CA GLN A 137 -3.60 20.39 -7.04
C GLN A 137 -4.01 19.29 -8.04
N ALA A 138 -5.30 19.05 -8.24
CA ALA A 138 -5.82 18.27 -9.36
C ALA A 138 -6.01 19.13 -10.61
N SER A 139 -4.94 19.80 -11.09
CA SER A 139 -5.05 20.85 -12.14
C SER A 139 -4.45 20.49 -13.50
N GLY A 140 -3.75 19.35 -13.59
CA GLY A 140 -3.02 18.93 -14.80
C GLY A 140 -1.78 19.79 -15.08
N ARG A 141 -1.36 20.62 -14.13
CA ARG A 141 -0.13 21.43 -14.17
C ARG A 141 0.73 21.22 -12.92
N ASP A 142 0.55 20.10 -12.26
CA ASP A 142 1.04 19.95 -10.90
C ASP A 142 2.49 19.45 -10.91
N GLY A 143 3.20 19.76 -9.84
CA GLY A 143 4.62 19.43 -9.69
C GLY A 143 4.89 17.93 -9.60
N ASN A 144 6.18 17.61 -9.60
CA ASN A 144 6.67 16.24 -9.56
C ASN A 144 6.92 15.80 -8.11
N LEU A 145 6.35 14.66 -7.72
CA LEU A 145 6.67 13.99 -6.47
C LEU A 145 7.70 12.90 -6.73
N VAL A 146 8.92 13.03 -6.20
CA VAL A 146 9.93 11.97 -6.25
C VAL A 146 9.92 11.23 -4.91
N ALA A 147 9.43 9.99 -4.92
CA ALA A 147 9.18 9.19 -3.70
C ALA A 147 9.82 7.80 -3.72
N SER A 148 10.75 7.51 -4.64
CA SER A 148 11.35 6.17 -4.80
C SER A 148 12.69 5.95 -4.07
N ALA A 149 13.25 6.97 -3.41
CA ALA A 149 14.53 6.85 -2.70
C ALA A 149 14.47 5.83 -1.55
N THR A 150 15.51 5.00 -1.40
CA THR A 150 15.54 3.91 -0.42
C THR A 150 15.22 4.36 1.01
N GLY A 151 14.31 3.65 1.66
CA GLY A 151 13.91 3.85 3.05
C GLY A 151 12.99 5.05 3.30
N ASN A 152 12.65 5.84 2.28
CA ASN A 152 11.73 6.97 2.45
C ASN A 152 10.28 6.49 2.59
N THR A 153 9.45 7.31 3.23
CA THR A 153 8.02 7.02 3.44
C THR A 153 7.16 8.24 3.11
N ILE A 154 6.10 8.01 2.33
CA ILE A 154 5.00 8.96 2.13
C ILE A 154 3.78 8.48 2.91
N ILE A 155 3.17 9.37 3.70
CA ILE A 155 1.99 9.09 4.51
C ILE A 155 0.85 10.02 4.10
N TYR A 156 -0.23 9.47 3.54
CA TYR A 156 -1.48 10.18 3.29
C TYR A 156 -2.38 10.07 4.52
N ASN A 157 -2.57 11.17 5.25
CA ASN A 157 -3.15 11.16 6.61
C ASN A 157 -4.35 12.11 6.78
N GLU A 158 -4.97 12.54 5.68
CA GLU A 158 -6.13 13.41 5.76
C GLU A 158 -7.33 12.69 6.40
N SER A 159 -8.22 13.43 7.08
CA SER A 159 -9.43 12.85 7.68
C SER A 159 -10.62 12.76 6.69
N ALA A 160 -10.59 13.57 5.65
CA ALA A 160 -11.50 13.54 4.51
C ALA A 160 -10.97 12.64 3.38
N ASP A 161 -11.77 12.51 2.33
CA ASP A 161 -11.35 11.85 1.10
C ASP A 161 -10.11 12.55 0.54
N GLN A 162 -9.12 11.78 0.11
CA GLN A 162 -7.83 12.28 -0.33
C GLN A 162 -7.36 11.49 -1.55
N GLU A 163 -6.83 12.21 -2.53
CA GLU A 163 -6.20 11.60 -3.70
C GLU A 163 -4.78 11.13 -3.35
N VAL A 164 -4.47 9.90 -3.73
CA VAL A 164 -3.11 9.36 -3.68
C VAL A 164 -2.44 9.71 -5.00
N ARG A 165 -1.49 10.63 -4.94
CA ARG A 165 -0.81 11.19 -6.11
C ARG A 165 -0.01 10.12 -6.85
N ASP A 166 0.08 10.24 -8.17
CA ASP A 166 1.10 9.53 -8.94
C ASP A 166 2.49 10.21 -8.77
N PRO A 167 3.49 9.53 -8.19
CA PRO A 167 4.85 10.02 -8.14
C PRO A 167 5.56 9.83 -9.49
N VAL A 168 6.75 10.40 -9.64
CA VAL A 168 7.60 10.18 -10.82
C VAL A 168 7.83 8.68 -11.00
N ASN A 169 7.49 8.17 -12.19
CA ASN A 169 7.51 6.76 -12.59
C ASN A 169 6.48 5.84 -11.89
N GLY A 170 5.48 6.37 -11.18
CA GLY A 170 4.56 5.55 -10.38
C GLY A 170 5.19 4.96 -9.13
N GLU A 171 6.43 5.32 -8.78
CA GLU A 171 7.19 4.67 -7.72
C GLU A 171 7.15 5.39 -6.37
N TYR A 172 6.59 4.71 -5.38
CA TYR A 172 6.81 4.94 -3.95
C TYR A 172 7.85 3.96 -3.42
N TYR A 173 8.67 4.36 -2.44
CA TYR A 173 9.47 3.40 -1.68
C TYR A 173 8.59 2.70 -0.63
N ASN A 174 8.20 3.42 0.43
CA ASN A 174 7.13 3.00 1.34
C ASN A 174 5.91 3.92 1.18
N LEU A 175 4.71 3.34 1.22
CA LEU A 175 3.46 4.07 1.18
C LEU A 175 2.58 3.70 2.37
N VAL A 176 2.10 4.72 3.10
CA VAL A 176 1.16 4.55 4.20
C VAL A 176 -0.10 5.35 3.91
N LEU A 177 -1.23 4.66 3.91
CA LEU A 177 -2.57 5.24 3.80
C LEU A 177 -3.19 5.25 5.19
N ALA A 178 -3.19 6.41 5.82
CA ALA A 178 -3.63 6.64 7.19
C ALA A 178 -4.81 7.62 7.21
N GLY A 179 -5.02 8.30 8.35
CA GLY A 179 -6.14 9.21 8.54
C GLY A 179 -7.49 8.48 8.57
N SER A 180 -8.51 9.12 8.01
CA SER A 180 -9.85 8.56 7.85
C SER A 180 -10.39 8.83 6.45
N ALA A 181 -11.54 8.22 6.12
CA ALA A 181 -12.16 8.26 4.79
C ALA A 181 -11.31 7.65 3.67
N ASN A 182 -11.68 7.89 2.41
CA ASN A 182 -11.10 7.19 1.27
C ASN A 182 -9.76 7.81 0.85
N LYS A 183 -8.78 6.95 0.54
CA LYS A 183 -7.55 7.26 -0.17
C LYS A 183 -7.67 6.66 -1.56
N THR A 184 -7.93 7.51 -2.54
CA THR A 184 -8.26 7.07 -3.90
C THR A 184 -7.04 7.21 -4.79
N LEU A 185 -6.61 6.11 -5.43
CA LEU A 185 -5.53 6.15 -6.40
C LEU A 185 -5.91 7.01 -7.61
N TRP A 186 -4.91 7.71 -8.15
CA TRP A 186 -5.08 8.54 -9.33
C TRP A 186 -4.46 7.92 -10.59
N ASP A 187 -3.51 7.01 -10.44
CA ASP A 187 -2.91 6.22 -11.51
C ASP A 187 -2.40 4.88 -10.95
N ASP A 188 -1.84 4.03 -11.82
CA ASP A 188 -1.13 2.82 -11.43
C ASP A 188 0.06 3.17 -10.52
N ILE A 189 0.28 2.39 -9.47
CA ILE A 189 1.38 2.61 -8.54
C ILE A 189 2.24 1.37 -8.34
N LYS A 190 3.51 1.62 -8.04
CA LYS A 190 4.49 0.64 -7.59
C LYS A 190 5.07 1.06 -6.26
N VAL A 191 4.87 0.23 -5.24
CA VAL A 191 5.47 0.38 -3.92
C VAL A 191 6.66 -0.56 -3.84
N LEU A 192 7.87 0.00 -3.89
CA LEU A 192 9.12 -0.76 -3.97
C LEU A 192 9.39 -1.59 -2.71
N ASN A 193 8.87 -1.15 -1.56
CA ASN A 193 8.93 -1.84 -0.29
C ASN A 193 7.50 -1.99 0.27
N ASP A 194 7.18 -1.45 1.44
CA ASP A 194 5.94 -1.81 2.14
C ASP A 194 4.77 -0.89 1.82
N LEU A 195 3.59 -1.48 1.59
CA LEU A 195 2.31 -0.80 1.50
C LEU A 195 1.50 -1.06 2.77
N THR A 196 1.21 0.00 3.52
CA THR A 196 0.35 -0.06 4.72
C THR A 196 -0.96 0.67 4.50
N ILE A 197 -2.08 -0.05 4.64
CA ILE A 197 -3.45 0.43 4.47
C ILE A 197 -4.11 0.48 5.85
N ALA A 198 -4.09 1.65 6.50
CA ALA A 198 -4.71 1.93 7.78
C ALA A 198 -6.02 2.74 7.66
N SER A 199 -6.33 3.25 6.47
CA SER A 199 -7.61 3.85 6.06
C SER A 199 -8.18 3.14 4.82
N THR A 200 -9.33 3.56 4.29
CA THR A 200 -9.88 2.92 3.10
C THR A 200 -9.02 3.23 1.88
N LEU A 201 -8.41 2.22 1.25
CA LEU A 201 -7.78 2.37 -0.07
C LEU A 201 -8.82 2.07 -1.16
N ASN A 202 -9.06 3.02 -2.05
CA ASN A 202 -9.82 2.82 -3.28
C ASN A 202 -8.87 2.77 -4.48
N SER A 203 -8.74 1.61 -5.12
CA SER A 203 -7.83 1.45 -6.27
C SER A 203 -8.26 2.23 -7.50
N ALA A 204 -9.54 2.64 -7.58
CA ALA A 204 -10.12 3.29 -8.75
C ALA A 204 -9.87 2.54 -10.09
N ASN A 205 -9.71 1.21 -10.03
CA ASN A 205 -9.38 0.31 -11.14
C ASN A 205 -7.91 0.28 -11.60
N TYR A 206 -7.03 1.03 -10.93
CA TYR A 206 -5.61 1.04 -11.21
C TYR A 206 -4.88 -0.16 -10.63
N ASP A 207 -3.78 -0.53 -11.28
CA ASP A 207 -2.90 -1.61 -10.88
C ASP A 207 -1.99 -1.17 -9.70
N ILE A 208 -1.65 -2.13 -8.85
CA ILE A 208 -0.77 -1.92 -7.69
C ILE A 208 0.32 -2.99 -7.69
N GLU A 209 1.57 -2.59 -7.86
CA GLU A 209 2.72 -3.48 -7.62
C GLU A 209 3.28 -3.27 -6.21
N VAL A 210 3.55 -4.36 -5.49
CA VAL A 210 4.18 -4.29 -4.16
C VAL A 210 5.41 -5.19 -4.09
N GLY A 211 6.55 -4.58 -3.78
CA GLY A 211 7.86 -5.23 -3.63
C GLY A 211 8.18 -5.68 -2.19
N GLY A 212 7.47 -5.17 -1.19
CA GLY A 212 7.55 -5.55 0.23
C GLY A 212 6.21 -6.07 0.77
N ASP A 213 5.89 -5.84 2.02
CA ASP A 213 4.68 -6.39 2.63
C ASP A 213 3.41 -5.61 2.24
N TRP A 214 2.31 -6.35 2.03
CA TRP A 214 0.95 -5.81 1.95
C TRP A 214 0.31 -5.91 3.34
N THR A 215 0.17 -4.79 4.02
CA THR A 215 -0.45 -4.74 5.35
C THR A 215 -1.75 -3.94 5.28
N ASN A 216 -2.88 -4.61 5.40
CA ASN A 216 -4.18 -3.97 5.42
C ASN A 216 -4.88 -4.21 6.77
N THR A 217 -5.10 -3.12 7.50
CA THR A 217 -5.87 -3.10 8.75
C THR A 217 -7.21 -2.40 8.58
N ASN A 218 -7.62 -2.13 7.35
CA ASN A 218 -8.85 -1.43 7.00
C ASN A 218 -9.45 -2.01 5.70
N THR A 219 -10.16 -1.19 4.93
CA THR A 219 -10.88 -1.61 3.72
C THR A 219 -10.02 -1.37 2.49
N PHE A 220 -9.89 -2.39 1.64
CA PHE A 220 -9.45 -2.23 0.27
C PHE A 220 -10.68 -2.33 -0.65
N VAL A 221 -10.92 -1.28 -1.44
CA VAL A 221 -11.91 -1.27 -2.52
C VAL A 221 -11.15 -1.56 -3.80
N GLU A 222 -11.26 -2.80 -4.26
CA GLU A 222 -10.33 -3.46 -5.17
C GLU A 222 -10.44 -2.98 -6.62
N GLY A 223 -11.61 -2.46 -7.03
CA GLY A 223 -11.86 -2.06 -8.42
C GLY A 223 -11.64 -3.21 -9.40
N THR A 224 -11.21 -2.92 -10.62
CA THR A 224 -10.86 -3.95 -11.62
C THR A 224 -9.35 -4.15 -11.83
N GLY A 225 -8.52 -3.36 -11.16
CA GLY A 225 -7.06 -3.42 -11.28
C GLY A 225 -6.48 -4.71 -10.74
N THR A 226 -5.21 -4.96 -11.05
CA THR A 226 -4.43 -6.11 -10.60
C THR A 226 -3.48 -5.69 -9.50
N VAL A 227 -3.56 -6.39 -8.36
CA VAL A 227 -2.52 -6.32 -7.35
C VAL A 227 -1.44 -7.34 -7.69
N THR A 228 -0.20 -6.90 -7.83
CA THR A 228 0.95 -7.74 -8.16
C THR A 228 1.93 -7.79 -6.99
N ILE A 229 2.19 -8.98 -6.49
CA ILE A 229 3.18 -9.26 -5.46
C ILE A 229 4.46 -9.75 -6.14
N ASN A 230 5.49 -8.89 -6.20
CA ASN A 230 6.69 -9.10 -7.02
C ASN A 230 8.03 -8.86 -6.30
N GLY A 231 8.02 -8.80 -4.97
CA GLY A 231 9.22 -8.67 -4.15
C GLY A 231 10.17 -9.85 -4.27
N THR A 232 11.46 -9.58 -4.11
CA THR A 232 12.52 -10.60 -4.14
C THR A 232 12.76 -11.25 -2.77
N ALA A 233 12.41 -10.57 -1.67
CA ALA A 233 12.42 -11.14 -0.33
C ALA A 233 11.09 -11.85 -0.05
N SER A 234 11.01 -12.58 1.08
CA SER A 234 9.72 -13.04 1.61
C SER A 234 8.77 -11.86 1.78
N GLN A 235 7.52 -12.02 1.33
CA GLN A 235 6.46 -11.01 1.47
C GLN A 235 5.28 -11.62 2.21
N THR A 236 4.53 -10.78 2.91
CA THR A 236 3.31 -11.16 3.61
C THR A 236 2.13 -10.33 3.12
N ILE A 237 0.98 -10.97 2.91
CA ILE A 237 -0.32 -10.30 2.85
C ILE A 237 -0.99 -10.46 4.21
N THR A 238 -1.24 -9.35 4.89
CA THR A 238 -1.86 -9.35 6.23
C THR A 238 -3.17 -8.58 6.21
N ASN A 239 -4.26 -9.26 6.55
CA ASN A 239 -5.53 -8.66 6.95
C ASN A 239 -6.25 -9.61 7.93
N SER A 240 -6.47 -9.17 9.17
CA SER A 240 -7.03 -10.03 10.21
C SER A 240 -8.49 -10.43 9.98
N THR A 241 -9.21 -9.71 9.11
CA THR A 241 -10.60 -10.00 8.74
C THR A 241 -10.74 -10.69 7.38
N GLY A 242 -9.62 -11.00 6.73
CA GLY A 242 -9.56 -11.49 5.37
C GLY A 242 -9.37 -10.35 4.36
N GLU A 243 -8.63 -10.63 3.30
CA GLU A 243 -8.35 -9.69 2.21
C GLU A 243 -9.06 -10.13 0.93
N LEU A 244 -9.63 -9.18 0.19
CA LEU A 244 -10.28 -9.42 -1.10
C LEU A 244 -9.55 -8.66 -2.21
N PHE A 245 -9.11 -9.38 -3.23
CA PHE A 245 -8.60 -8.82 -4.47
C PHE A 245 -9.56 -9.09 -5.63
N ASN A 246 -9.66 -8.17 -6.58
CA ASN A 246 -10.30 -8.46 -7.85
C ASN A 246 -9.39 -9.35 -8.70
N ASN A 247 -8.19 -8.87 -9.01
CA ASN A 247 -7.15 -9.70 -9.62
C ASN A 247 -5.90 -9.68 -8.74
N LEU A 248 -5.26 -10.84 -8.60
CA LEU A 248 -4.03 -11.03 -7.84
C LEU A 248 -3.00 -11.77 -8.70
N ALA A 249 -1.87 -11.12 -8.93
CA ALA A 249 -0.72 -11.74 -9.58
C ALA A 249 0.39 -11.99 -8.58
N ILE A 250 0.88 -13.23 -8.54
CA ILE A 250 2.02 -13.65 -7.73
C ILE A 250 3.17 -13.90 -8.69
N ASN A 251 4.14 -12.98 -8.68
CA ASN A 251 5.30 -12.96 -9.57
C ASN A 251 6.58 -12.77 -8.74
N LYS A 252 6.77 -13.66 -7.77
CA LYS A 252 7.94 -13.62 -6.89
C LYS A 252 9.07 -14.41 -7.55
N ALA A 253 10.14 -13.71 -7.94
CA ALA A 253 11.29 -14.35 -8.57
C ALA A 253 12.10 -15.23 -7.58
N SER A 254 11.93 -14.96 -6.28
CA SER A 254 12.57 -15.68 -5.18
C SER A 254 11.71 -15.61 -3.91
N ASP A 255 12.01 -16.49 -2.96
CA ASP A 255 11.31 -16.64 -1.69
C ASP A 255 9.79 -16.90 -1.85
N THR A 256 9.07 -16.87 -0.73
CA THR A 256 7.68 -17.30 -0.63
C THR A 256 6.77 -16.12 -0.28
N LEU A 257 5.55 -16.13 -0.80
CA LEU A 257 4.45 -15.30 -0.30
C LEU A 257 3.79 -16.00 0.89
N VAL A 258 3.75 -15.34 2.03
CA VAL A 258 3.06 -15.83 3.24
C VAL A 258 1.70 -15.13 3.36
N LEU A 259 0.65 -15.91 3.64
CA LEU A 259 -0.64 -15.35 4.01
C LEU A 259 -0.73 -15.21 5.53
N GLY A 260 -0.87 -13.97 6.01
CA GLY A 260 -1.11 -13.63 7.41
C GLY A 260 -2.60 -13.65 7.81
N GLY A 261 -3.49 -13.85 6.82
CA GLY A 261 -4.94 -13.98 6.96
C GLY A 261 -5.53 -14.64 5.72
N ASP A 262 -6.83 -14.93 5.73
CA ASP A 262 -7.50 -15.47 4.54
C ASP A 262 -7.43 -14.48 3.38
N VAL A 263 -7.23 -14.99 2.16
CA VAL A 263 -7.17 -14.17 0.95
C VAL A 263 -8.15 -14.72 -0.06
N MET A 264 -8.98 -13.84 -0.62
CA MET A 264 -9.95 -14.17 -1.65
C MET A 264 -9.63 -13.39 -2.93
N VAL A 265 -9.77 -14.05 -4.08
CA VAL A 265 -9.59 -13.46 -5.41
C VAL A 265 -10.87 -13.66 -6.20
N SER A 266 -11.59 -12.59 -6.53
CA SER A 266 -12.89 -12.70 -7.19
C SER A 266 -12.78 -12.92 -8.70
N GLY A 267 -11.83 -12.25 -9.34
CA GLY A 267 -11.53 -12.30 -10.77
C GLY A 267 -10.41 -13.30 -11.07
N THR A 268 -9.22 -12.80 -11.38
CA THR A 268 -8.10 -13.62 -11.88
C THR A 268 -7.01 -13.81 -10.83
N LEU A 269 -6.62 -15.07 -10.61
CA LEU A 269 -5.41 -15.44 -9.88
C LEU A 269 -4.33 -15.87 -10.88
N ASP A 270 -3.30 -15.05 -11.04
CA ASP A 270 -2.12 -15.34 -11.86
C ASP A 270 -0.99 -15.87 -10.97
N LEU A 271 -0.70 -17.17 -11.07
CA LEU A 271 0.47 -17.79 -10.46
C LEU A 271 1.59 -17.85 -11.50
N ILE A 272 2.39 -16.79 -11.54
CA ILE A 272 3.46 -16.61 -12.54
C ILE A 272 4.75 -17.23 -12.03
N SER A 273 5.14 -16.91 -10.80
CA SER A 273 6.31 -17.46 -10.13
C SER A 273 6.24 -17.31 -8.62
N GLY A 274 6.94 -18.19 -7.91
CA GLY A 274 7.04 -18.21 -6.46
C GLY A 274 5.91 -19.00 -5.79
N ASP A 275 6.22 -19.53 -4.61
CA ASP A 275 5.28 -20.34 -3.84
C ASP A 275 4.44 -19.47 -2.90
N VAL A 276 3.25 -19.97 -2.56
CA VAL A 276 2.35 -19.39 -1.55
C VAL A 276 2.28 -20.32 -0.36
N ARG A 277 2.56 -19.80 0.84
CA ARG A 277 2.38 -20.52 2.10
C ARG A 277 1.19 -19.93 2.85
N THR A 278 0.11 -20.72 2.96
CA THR A 278 -1.13 -20.24 3.59
C THR A 278 -1.16 -20.47 5.10
N GLY A 279 -0.38 -21.41 5.62
CA GLY A 279 -0.41 -21.74 7.05
C GLY A 279 -1.79 -22.24 7.48
N SER A 280 -2.44 -21.55 8.42
CA SER A 280 -3.83 -21.82 8.83
C SER A 280 -4.87 -21.07 7.97
N SER A 281 -4.43 -20.14 7.14
CA SER A 281 -5.30 -19.36 6.26
C SER A 281 -5.61 -20.11 4.98
N THR A 282 -6.62 -19.63 4.25
CA THR A 282 -7.04 -20.15 2.95
C THR A 282 -6.82 -19.11 1.86
N LEU A 283 -6.27 -19.54 0.73
CA LEU A 283 -6.37 -18.79 -0.53
C LEU A 283 -7.62 -19.27 -1.27
N THR A 284 -8.58 -18.39 -1.50
CA THR A 284 -9.85 -18.71 -2.17
C THR A 284 -9.90 -18.04 -3.53
N LEU A 285 -10.21 -18.81 -4.58
CA LEU A 285 -10.47 -18.30 -5.93
C LEU A 285 -11.96 -18.41 -6.25
N GLY A 286 -12.57 -17.25 -6.53
CA GLY A 286 -14.00 -17.05 -6.72
C GLY A 286 -14.71 -16.62 -5.44
N VAL A 287 -15.94 -16.12 -5.60
CA VAL A 287 -16.80 -15.65 -4.49
C VAL A 287 -18.20 -16.26 -4.51
N SER A 288 -18.61 -16.87 -5.63
CA SER A 288 -19.91 -17.52 -5.78
C SER A 288 -19.94 -18.46 -6.98
N GLY A 289 -21.05 -19.20 -7.16
CA GLY A 289 -21.30 -19.99 -8.37
C GLY A 289 -21.38 -19.18 -9.67
N ALA A 290 -21.70 -17.88 -9.58
CA ALA A 290 -21.72 -16.97 -10.72
C ALA A 290 -20.32 -16.40 -11.03
N THR A 291 -19.47 -16.30 -10.00
CA THR A 291 -18.14 -15.69 -10.08
C THR A 291 -17.12 -16.67 -9.49
N ILE A 292 -16.72 -17.65 -10.29
CA ILE A 292 -15.81 -18.72 -9.85
C ILE A 292 -14.32 -18.35 -9.94
N GLY A 293 -14.01 -17.21 -10.54
CA GLY A 293 -12.65 -16.75 -10.82
C GLY A 293 -11.94 -17.54 -11.93
N THR A 294 -10.81 -16.99 -12.41
CA THR A 294 -9.93 -17.60 -13.40
C THR A 294 -8.58 -17.90 -12.76
N LEU A 295 -8.06 -19.12 -12.94
CA LEU A 295 -6.71 -19.48 -12.53
C LEU A 295 -5.81 -19.55 -13.78
N ASN A 296 -4.80 -18.70 -13.82
CA ASN A 296 -3.72 -18.78 -14.80
C ASN A 296 -2.47 -19.27 -14.07
N HIS A 297 -2.05 -20.51 -14.33
CA HIS A 297 -0.91 -21.13 -13.65
C HIS A 297 0.24 -21.34 -14.64
N THR A 298 1.33 -20.62 -14.41
CA THR A 298 2.62 -20.81 -15.12
C THR A 298 3.61 -21.55 -14.23
N SER A 299 3.70 -21.16 -12.96
CA SER A 299 4.57 -21.77 -11.95
C SER A 299 4.03 -21.47 -10.54
N GLY A 300 4.72 -21.97 -9.52
CA GLY A 300 4.37 -21.76 -8.12
C GLY A 300 3.49 -22.87 -7.53
N THR A 301 3.71 -23.14 -6.25
CA THR A 301 2.99 -24.14 -5.45
C THR A 301 2.26 -23.45 -4.31
N ILE A 302 1.00 -23.82 -4.08
CA ILE A 302 0.25 -23.45 -2.88
C ILE A 302 0.51 -24.50 -1.80
N ASN A 303 1.39 -24.17 -0.86
CA ASN A 303 1.65 -24.96 0.33
C ASN A 303 0.65 -24.59 1.44
N GLY A 304 -0.48 -25.26 1.43
CA GLY A 304 -1.58 -25.05 2.38
C GLY A 304 -2.95 -25.19 1.72
N TYR A 305 -3.93 -24.49 2.26
CA TYR A 305 -5.32 -24.57 1.83
C TYR A 305 -5.59 -23.69 0.62
N PHE A 306 -6.01 -24.29 -0.48
CA PHE A 306 -6.53 -23.61 -1.66
C PHE A 306 -7.99 -23.97 -1.90
N GLU A 307 -8.87 -22.98 -1.80
CA GLU A 307 -10.28 -23.13 -2.12
C GLU A 307 -10.55 -22.64 -3.54
N ARG A 308 -11.27 -23.42 -4.34
CA ARG A 308 -11.75 -22.98 -5.65
C ARG A 308 -13.25 -23.15 -5.76
N TRP A 309 -13.92 -22.10 -6.23
CA TRP A 309 -15.30 -22.20 -6.69
C TRP A 309 -15.38 -22.96 -8.01
N VAL A 310 -16.43 -23.77 -8.15
CA VAL A 310 -16.69 -24.61 -9.32
C VAL A 310 -18.17 -24.54 -9.68
N ASN A 311 -18.48 -24.58 -10.98
CA ASN A 311 -19.87 -24.49 -11.47
C ASN A 311 -20.15 -25.27 -12.75
N ALA A 312 -19.16 -25.99 -13.31
CA ALA A 312 -19.31 -26.69 -14.58
C ALA A 312 -18.84 -28.15 -14.48
N ALA A 313 -19.65 -29.06 -15.02
CA ALA A 313 -19.26 -30.45 -15.22
C ALA A 313 -18.32 -30.61 -16.43
N ALA A 314 -17.67 -31.77 -16.55
CA ALA A 314 -16.75 -32.15 -17.62
C ALA A 314 -15.61 -31.13 -17.86
N THR A 315 -15.30 -30.30 -16.87
CA THR A 315 -14.22 -29.32 -16.88
C THR A 315 -13.24 -29.67 -15.78
N ALA A 316 -11.96 -29.74 -16.14
CA ALA A 316 -10.89 -30.02 -15.20
C ALA A 316 -10.51 -28.75 -14.41
N TYR A 317 -10.57 -28.83 -13.08
CA TYR A 317 -10.13 -27.78 -12.17
C TYR A 317 -8.79 -28.15 -11.56
N LEU A 318 -7.73 -27.44 -11.96
CA LEU A 318 -6.38 -27.55 -11.38
C LEU A 318 -6.27 -26.95 -9.97
N PHE A 319 -5.72 -27.70 -9.04
CA PHE A 319 -5.30 -27.24 -7.72
C PHE A 319 -3.77 -27.36 -7.67
N PRO A 320 -3.01 -26.27 -7.85
CA PRO A 320 -1.56 -26.28 -7.86
C PRO A 320 -0.99 -26.34 -6.43
N VAL A 321 -1.43 -27.32 -5.66
CA VAL A 321 -1.04 -27.51 -4.26
C VAL A 321 0.23 -28.34 -4.13
N GLY A 322 0.83 -28.33 -2.94
CA GLY A 322 2.01 -29.14 -2.66
C GLY A 322 2.61 -28.84 -1.29
N THR A 323 3.90 -29.08 -1.17
CA THR A 323 4.70 -28.78 0.02
C THR A 323 5.69 -27.64 -0.28
N VAL A 324 6.60 -27.35 0.65
CA VAL A 324 7.75 -26.45 0.39
C VAL A 324 8.69 -27.03 -0.68
N SER A 325 8.77 -28.35 -0.81
CA SER A 325 9.75 -29.02 -1.67
C SER A 325 9.15 -29.60 -2.94
N ASP A 326 7.86 -29.91 -2.93
CA ASP A 326 7.25 -30.75 -3.96
C ASP A 326 5.93 -30.16 -4.46
N TYR A 327 5.88 -29.95 -5.78
CA TYR A 327 4.64 -29.68 -6.48
C TYR A 327 3.83 -30.98 -6.60
N ARG A 328 2.65 -31.01 -5.97
CA ARG A 328 1.75 -32.17 -5.91
C ARG A 328 0.34 -31.74 -6.33
N PRO A 329 0.14 -31.34 -7.60
CA PRO A 329 -1.13 -30.80 -8.03
C PRO A 329 -2.21 -31.87 -8.05
N ALA A 330 -3.47 -31.43 -7.92
CA ALA A 330 -4.63 -32.24 -8.25
C ALA A 330 -5.40 -31.60 -9.41
N SER A 331 -6.02 -32.42 -10.26
CA SER A 331 -6.93 -31.95 -11.30
C SER A 331 -8.24 -32.70 -11.17
N VAL A 332 -9.31 -32.01 -10.78
CA VAL A 332 -10.62 -32.63 -10.47
C VAL A 332 -11.61 -32.33 -11.59
N THR A 333 -12.29 -33.36 -12.12
CA THR A 333 -13.27 -33.21 -13.21
C THR A 333 -14.62 -33.75 -12.80
N PHE A 334 -15.53 -32.88 -12.44
CA PHE A 334 -16.84 -33.31 -11.97
C PHE A 334 -17.73 -33.81 -13.12
N ASN A 335 -18.40 -34.94 -12.94
CA ASN A 335 -19.39 -35.44 -13.90
C ASN A 335 -20.79 -34.84 -13.68
N ASN A 336 -21.06 -34.39 -12.45
CA ASN A 336 -22.23 -33.57 -12.10
C ASN A 336 -21.81 -32.47 -11.13
N VAL A 337 -22.20 -31.22 -11.39
CA VAL A 337 -21.86 -30.08 -10.53
C VAL A 337 -23.10 -29.26 -10.19
N PRO A 338 -23.58 -29.31 -8.93
CA PRO A 338 -24.15 -28.12 -8.32
C PRO A 338 -23.02 -27.17 -7.91
N SER A 339 -23.23 -25.88 -8.15
CA SER A 339 -22.34 -24.80 -7.71
C SER A 339 -21.88 -24.97 -6.26
N GLY A 340 -20.62 -24.65 -6.00
CA GLY A 340 -20.03 -24.57 -4.67
C GLY A 340 -18.52 -24.42 -4.76
N SER A 341 -17.80 -24.75 -3.69
CA SER A 341 -16.34 -24.71 -3.69
C SER A 341 -15.71 -25.98 -3.10
N LEU A 342 -14.47 -26.24 -3.52
CA LEU A 342 -13.66 -27.34 -3.03
C LEU A 342 -12.38 -26.78 -2.42
N ILE A 343 -12.15 -27.10 -1.15
CA ILE A 343 -10.92 -26.76 -0.43
C ILE A 343 -9.96 -27.94 -0.60
N THR A 344 -8.77 -27.67 -1.10
CA THR A 344 -7.77 -28.70 -1.40
C THR A 344 -6.43 -28.35 -0.79
N ARG A 345 -5.73 -29.36 -0.27
CA ARG A 345 -4.31 -29.30 0.06
C ARG A 345 -3.64 -30.65 -0.15
N PHE A 346 -2.31 -30.65 -0.25
CA PHE A 346 -1.52 -31.88 -0.16
C PHE A 346 -1.01 -32.06 1.28
N ASN A 347 -1.36 -33.18 1.91
CA ASN A 347 -0.86 -33.57 3.22
C ASN A 347 0.30 -34.54 3.04
N ALA A 348 1.52 -34.14 3.42
CA ALA A 348 2.73 -34.96 3.27
C ALA A 348 2.90 -36.05 4.34
N SER A 349 1.88 -36.31 5.16
CA SER A 349 1.90 -37.41 6.12
C SER A 349 1.45 -38.72 5.47
N SER A 350 2.06 -39.82 5.90
CA SER A 350 1.63 -41.14 5.45
C SER A 350 0.18 -41.39 5.88
N PRO A 351 -0.74 -41.76 4.97
CA PRO A 351 -2.12 -42.07 5.32
C PRO A 351 -2.25 -43.38 6.11
N GLY A 352 -1.16 -44.15 6.27
CA GLY A 352 -1.16 -45.45 6.93
C GLY A 352 -1.85 -46.53 6.11
N THR A 353 -2.21 -47.64 6.76
CA THR A 353 -2.84 -48.81 6.11
C THR A 353 -4.20 -49.17 6.72
N SER A 354 -4.77 -48.28 7.53
CA SER A 354 -6.06 -48.53 8.18
C SER A 354 -7.17 -48.56 7.13
N GLY A 355 -7.96 -49.64 7.11
CA GLY A 355 -9.04 -49.84 6.15
C GLY A 355 -8.62 -50.50 4.83
N LEU A 356 -7.33 -50.85 4.65
CA LEU A 356 -6.89 -51.64 3.50
C LEU A 356 -7.06 -53.16 3.73
N PRO A 357 -7.33 -53.96 2.69
CA PRO A 357 -7.54 -53.51 1.31
C PRO A 357 -8.88 -52.80 1.10
N LEU A 358 -8.88 -51.79 0.22
CA LEU A 358 -10.10 -51.15 -0.28
C LEU A 358 -10.46 -51.77 -1.64
N ASP A 359 -11.72 -52.18 -1.80
CA ASP A 359 -12.24 -52.63 -3.09
C ASP A 359 -12.64 -51.43 -3.95
N ASP A 360 -11.90 -51.20 -5.04
CA ASP A 360 -12.23 -50.21 -6.07
C ASP A 360 -12.74 -50.94 -7.32
N ALA A 361 -14.06 -51.09 -7.41
CA ALA A 361 -14.75 -51.74 -8.53
C ALA A 361 -14.21 -53.14 -8.90
N GLY A 362 -13.83 -53.94 -7.90
CA GLY A 362 -13.28 -55.29 -8.05
C GLY A 362 -11.75 -55.36 -7.99
N VAL A 363 -11.06 -54.25 -7.74
CA VAL A 363 -9.59 -54.18 -7.58
C VAL A 363 -9.25 -53.85 -6.13
N ASP A 364 -8.56 -54.76 -5.45
CA ASP A 364 -8.09 -54.54 -4.09
C ASP A 364 -6.87 -53.60 -4.07
N VAL A 365 -7.06 -52.41 -3.52
CA VAL A 365 -5.99 -51.48 -3.19
C VAL A 365 -5.36 -51.89 -1.87
N ASN A 366 -4.17 -52.48 -1.92
CA ASN A 366 -3.49 -53.08 -0.76
C ASN A 366 -2.42 -52.19 -0.11
N ASN A 367 -1.96 -51.16 -0.81
CA ASN A 367 -0.88 -50.28 -0.36
C ASN A 367 -1.30 -48.82 -0.48
N THR A 368 -0.74 -47.97 0.37
CA THR A 368 -0.84 -46.52 0.26
C THR A 368 0.47 -45.89 -0.20
N PHE A 369 0.36 -44.73 -0.83
CA PHE A 369 1.51 -43.90 -1.12
C PHE A 369 1.98 -43.22 0.18
N VAL A 370 3.25 -43.40 0.55
CA VAL A 370 3.77 -42.98 1.86
C VAL A 370 4.17 -41.52 1.93
N GLU A 371 4.32 -40.85 0.78
CA GLU A 371 4.75 -39.45 0.71
C GLU A 371 3.62 -38.45 0.94
N GLY A 372 2.37 -38.92 0.99
CA GLY A 372 1.22 -38.08 1.30
C GLY A 372 -0.04 -38.45 0.55
N PHE A 373 -1.06 -37.62 0.75
CA PHE A 373 -2.37 -37.71 0.12
C PHE A 373 -2.97 -36.32 -0.08
N TRP A 374 -3.90 -36.22 -1.03
CA TRP A 374 -4.69 -35.01 -1.22
C TRP A 374 -5.91 -35.02 -0.30
N GLU A 375 -6.14 -33.91 0.37
CA GLU A 375 -7.35 -33.66 1.15
C GLU A 375 -8.30 -32.78 0.34
N PHE A 376 -9.57 -33.16 0.30
CA PHE A 376 -10.62 -32.47 -0.44
C PHE A 376 -11.84 -32.29 0.46
N ASP A 377 -12.15 -31.04 0.80
CA ASP A 377 -13.30 -30.67 1.61
C ASP A 377 -14.30 -29.87 0.79
N LYS A 378 -15.54 -30.34 0.74
CA LYS A 378 -16.65 -29.63 0.09
C LYS A 378 -17.05 -28.42 0.95
N SER A 379 -17.25 -27.28 0.32
CA SER A 379 -17.71 -26.05 0.96
C SER A 379 -18.76 -25.34 0.09
N ASN A 380 -19.39 -24.30 0.66
CA ASN A 380 -20.35 -23.42 -0.02
C ASN A 380 -21.45 -24.14 -0.82
N GLY A 381 -21.97 -25.24 -0.26
CA GLY A 381 -23.06 -26.01 -0.87
C GLY A 381 -22.65 -26.96 -1.99
N LEU A 382 -21.35 -27.18 -2.23
CA LEU A 382 -20.87 -28.17 -3.20
C LEU A 382 -21.44 -29.55 -2.84
N ASN A 383 -22.29 -30.08 -3.70
CA ASN A 383 -22.96 -31.37 -3.52
C ASN A 383 -22.79 -32.25 -4.76
N SER A 384 -21.54 -32.56 -5.09
CA SER A 384 -21.24 -33.61 -6.06
C SER A 384 -21.00 -34.94 -5.34
N SER A 385 -21.36 -36.02 -6.03
CA SER A 385 -21.09 -37.40 -5.64
C SER A 385 -20.40 -38.17 -6.78
N ASP A 386 -19.98 -37.47 -7.84
CA ASP A 386 -19.46 -38.05 -9.08
C ASP A 386 -18.42 -37.11 -9.71
N TYR A 387 -17.16 -37.55 -9.71
CA TYR A 387 -15.94 -36.75 -9.86
C TYR A 387 -14.92 -37.37 -10.82
#